data_AF-A0A6N8UCR4-F1
#
_entry.id   AF-A0A6N8UCR4-F1
#
_cell.length_a   1.000
_cell.length_b   1.000
_cell.length_c   1.000
_cell.angle_alpha   90.00
_cell.angle_beta   90.00
_cell.angle_gamma   90.00
#
_symmetry.space_group_name_H-M   'P 1'
#
loop_
_entity.id
_entity.type
_entity.pdbx_description
1 polymer ?
#
loop_
_entity_poly.entity_id
_entity_poly.type
_entity_poly.pdbx_seq_one_letter_code
_entity_poly.pdbx_strand_id
1 'polypeptide(L)' 'MSKLGKAKYIHPYLLRNLKITRPNQVWAIDISYIPMKKGFMYLTAIIGISIRYKL' A
#
# COMPACT_ATOMS: atom_id res chain seq x y z
N MET A 1 0.61 29.54 -5.87
CA MET A 1 0.28 28.85 -4.61
C MET A 1 -1.07 28.16 -4.77
N SER A 2 -1.10 26.86 -5.07
CA SER A 2 -2.35 26.13 -5.29
C SER A 2 -3.11 25.98 -3.96
N LYS A 3 -4.31 26.54 -3.88
CA LYS A 3 -5.23 26.33 -2.76
C LYS A 3 -5.73 24.88 -2.84
N LEU A 4 -5.42 24.06 -1.84
CA LEU A 4 -6.03 22.74 -1.66
C LEU A 4 -7.55 22.94 -1.55
N GLY A 5 -8.28 22.55 -2.60
CA GLY A 5 -9.73 22.60 -2.62
C GLY A 5 -10.28 21.80 -1.45
N LYS A 6 -11.14 22.43 -0.64
CA LYS A 6 -11.95 21.91 0.47
C LYS A 6 -11.53 20.51 0.96
N ALA A 7 -10.97 20.45 2.17
CA ALA A 7 -10.55 19.27 2.96
C ALA A 7 -11.68 18.25 3.28
N LYS A 8 -12.62 18.03 2.36
CA LYS A 8 -13.79 17.15 2.50
C LYS A 8 -13.45 15.68 2.24
N TYR A 9 -12.28 15.37 1.67
CA TYR A 9 -11.89 14.02 1.24
C TYR A 9 -10.57 13.55 1.89
N ILE A 10 -10.23 14.04 3.08
CA ILE A 10 -9.09 13.53 3.85
C ILE A 10 -9.60 12.41 4.75
N HIS A 11 -9.46 11.17 4.30
CA HIS A 11 -9.69 10.02 5.16
C HIS A 11 -8.43 9.72 5.98
N PRO A 12 -8.55 9.44 7.29
CA PRO A 12 -7.41 9.00 8.08
C PRO A 12 -6.90 7.67 7.52
N TYR A 13 -5.57 7.53 7.45
CA TYR A 13 -4.94 6.27 7.03
C TYR A 13 -5.31 5.17 8.02
N LEU A 14 -6.16 4.23 7.60
CA LEU A 14 -6.80 3.24 8.47
C LEU A 14 -5.82 2.23 9.10
N LEU A 15 -4.63 2.09 8.52
CA LEU A 15 -3.55 1.25 9.07
C LEU A 15 -2.69 1.99 10.10
N ARG A 16 -2.90 3.30 10.31
CA ARG A 16 -2.17 4.08 11.31
C ARG A 16 -2.60 3.62 12.70
N ASN A 17 -1.63 3.14 13.51
CA ASN A 17 -1.82 2.55 14.85
C ASN A 17 -2.42 1.13 14.89
N LEU A 18 -2.56 0.44 13.75
CA LEU A 18 -2.99 -0.97 13.74
C LEU A 18 -1.83 -1.87 14.19
N LYS A 19 -1.99 -2.55 15.33
CA LYS A 19 -1.06 -3.62 15.75
C LYS A 19 -1.31 -4.87 14.92
N ILE A 20 -0.38 -5.19 14.03
CA ILE A 20 -0.34 -6.47 13.33
C ILE A 20 0.15 -7.49 14.36
N THR A 21 -0.65 -8.51 14.69
CA THR A 21 -0.35 -9.50 15.75
C THR A 21 -0.40 -10.94 15.25
N ARG A 22 -1.01 -11.18 14.09
CA ARG A 22 -1.20 -12.51 13.53
C ARG A 22 -0.80 -12.54 12.04
N PRO A 23 -0.31 -13.68 11.54
CA PRO A 23 -0.21 -13.91 10.10
C PRO A 23 -1.57 -13.69 9.42
N ASN A 24 -1.58 -13.26 8.16
CA ASN A 24 -2.79 -13.01 7.36
C ASN A 24 -3.66 -11.80 7.79
N GLN A 25 -3.19 -10.97 8.73
CA GLN A 25 -3.96 -9.79 9.20
C GLN A 25 -3.87 -8.60 8.23
N VAL A 26 -2.74 -8.45 7.54
CA VAL A 26 -2.50 -7.32 6.63
C VAL A 26 -1.82 -7.83 5.36
N TRP A 27 -2.23 -7.28 4.23
CA TRP A 27 -1.69 -7.57 2.91
C TRP A 27 -1.30 -6.24 2.25
N ALA A 28 -0.18 -6.24 1.54
CA ALA A 28 0.23 -5.13 0.69
C ALA A 28 0.12 -5.55 -0.77
N ILE A 29 -0.34 -4.62 -1.61
CA ILE A 29 -0.42 -4.79 -3.05
C ILE A 29 0.31 -3.61 -3.68
N ASP A 30 1.25 -3.92 -4.58
CA ASP A 30 1.93 -2.93 -5.39
C ASP A 30 1.63 -3.18 -6.87
N ILE A 31 1.29 -2.12 -7.60
CA ILE A 31 1.09 -2.15 -9.04
C ILE A 31 2.10 -1.20 -9.66
N SER A 32 3.09 -1.76 -10.32
CA SER A 32 4.20 -1.03 -10.93
C SER A 32 4.09 -1.05 -12.45
N TYR A 33 4.23 0.12 -13.06
CA TYR A 33 4.30 0.27 -14.51
C TYR A 33 5.76 0.18 -14.96
N ILE A 34 6.06 -0.81 -15.80
CA ILE A 34 7.41 -1.03 -16.31
C ILE A 34 7.44 -0.74 -17.81
N PRO A 35 8.12 0.34 -18.24
CA PRO A 35 8.29 0.63 -19.66
C PRO A 35 9.26 -0.37 -20.29
N MET A 36 8.90 -0.93 -21.45
CA MET A 36 9.73 -1.88 -22.19
C MET A 36 10.12 -1.32 -23.57
N LYS A 37 11.14 -1.90 -24.20
CA LYS A 37 11.66 -1.47 -25.51
C LYS A 37 10.59 -1.43 -26.61
N LYS A 38 9.56 -2.28 -26.50
CA LYS A 38 8.32 -2.22 -27.30
C LYS A 38 7.12 -2.50 -26.41
N GLY A 39 6.45 -1.45 -25.96
CA GLY A 39 5.23 -1.54 -25.16
C GLY A 39 5.44 -1.37 -23.66
N PHE A 40 4.46 -1.82 -22.89
CA PHE A 40 4.41 -1.67 -21.43
C PHE A 40 4.02 -2.97 -20.74
N MET A 41 4.51 -3.16 -19.52
CA MET A 41 4.13 -4.27 -18.65
C MET A 41 3.61 -3.72 -17.33
N TYR A 42 2.52 -4.31 -16.85
CA TYR A 42 2.03 -4.10 -15.49
C TYR A 42 2.54 -5.24 -14.61
N LEU A 43 3.30 -4.89 -13.58
CA LEU A 43 3.74 -5.82 -12.56
C LEU A 43 2.86 -5.64 -11.33
N THR A 44 2.15 -6.69 -10.94
CA THR A 44 1.37 -6.74 -9.70
C THR A 44 2.06 -7.65 -8.71
N ALA A 45 2.44 -7.10 -7.55
CA ALA A 45 3.00 -7.86 -6.44
C ALA A 45 2.00 -7.91 -5.29
N ILE A 46 1.75 -9.11 -4.76
CA ILE A 46 0.92 -9.33 -3.57
C ILE A 46 1.83 -9.84 -2.45
N ILE A 47 1.92 -9.10 -1.35
CA ILE A 47 2.81 -9.38 -0.22
C ILE A 47 1.98 -9.60 1.04
N GLY A 48 2.12 -10.78 1.65
CA GLY A 48 1.55 -11.06 2.96
C GLY A 48 2.41 -10.45 4.07
N ILE A 49 1.86 -9.54 4.87
CA ILE A 49 2.57 -8.94 6.00
C ILE A 49 2.35 -9.82 7.23
N SER A 50 3.42 -10.48 7.67
CA SER A 50 3.47 -11.22 8.93
C SER A 50 4.59 -10.68 9.79
N ILE A 51 4.29 -10.25 11.00
CA ILE A 51 5.34 -9.90 11.97
C ILE A 51 5.82 -11.17 12.66
N ARG A 52 7.10 -11.52 12.47
CA ARG A 52 7.80 -12.46 13.36
C ARG A 52 8.25 -11.68 14.59
N TYR A 53 7.37 -11.50 15.57
CA TYR A 53 7.83 -11.25 16.94
C TYR A 53 8.42 -12.57 17.44
N LYS A 54 9.72 -12.78 17.23
CA LYS A 54 10.48 -13.69 18.09
C LYS A 54 10.63 -12.96 19.44
N LEU A 55 9.99 -13.51 20.47
CA LEU A 55 10.39 -13.29 21.87
C LEU A 55 11.86 -13.69 22.04
#